data_AF-A0A973HRY5-F1
#
_entry.id   AF-A0A973HRY5-F1
#
_cell.length_a   1.000
_cell.length_b   1.000
_cell.length_c   1.000
_cell.angle_alpha   90.00
_cell.angle_beta   90.00
_cell.angle_gamma   90.00
#
_symmetry.space_group_name_H-M   'P 1'
#
loop_
_entity.id
_entity.type
_entity.pdbx_description
1 polymer ?
#
loop_
_entity_poly.entity_id
_entity_poly.type
_entity_poly.pdbx_seq_one_letter_code
_entity_poly.pdbx_strand_id
1 'polypeptide(L)'
;MYNQLCISVFILSANLLFSADRQIHCFVALCDNKSQGIVPVSKTLGDGDSPRTNLYWGAMYGIKTWFKRSSAWKLEKTIKNPSKSILERIIFKHKNKDVWFTADAYRGSAIKQCTKDFFEAFSKTKSADLNIYIGHNGLMDFKLKTAELKPKKQIDAIILACKSKQYFGRYLKSLNASPLLLTTQFMAPEAYTLEAALSAWVYKLGNKQIHFQASAAYSKYQKCSLTASKRLFYTK
;
A
#
# COMPACT_ATOMS: atom_id res chain seq x y z
N MET A 1 -65.74 6.23 -34.90
CA MET A 1 -65.01 6.74 -33.73
C MET A 1 -64.26 5.58 -33.07
N TYR A 2 -62.98 5.39 -33.39
CA TYR A 2 -62.08 4.57 -32.57
C TYR A 2 -60.67 5.17 -32.68
N ASN A 3 -60.28 5.92 -31.66
CA ASN A 3 -58.92 6.46 -31.51
C ASN A 3 -58.03 5.36 -30.93
N GLN A 4 -57.08 4.86 -31.71
CA GLN A 4 -56.12 3.86 -31.28
C GLN A 4 -54.87 4.59 -30.77
N LEU A 5 -54.75 4.69 -29.45
CA LEU A 5 -53.65 5.33 -28.75
C LEU A 5 -52.40 4.43 -28.83
N CYS A 6 -51.43 4.79 -29.66
CA CYS A 6 -50.13 4.12 -29.72
C CYS A 6 -49.26 4.60 -28.54
N ILE A 7 -49.01 3.71 -27.57
CA ILE A 7 -48.10 3.96 -26.46
C ILE A 7 -46.70 3.51 -26.89
N SER A 8 -45.83 4.48 -27.19
CA SER A 8 -44.42 4.26 -27.48
C SER A 8 -43.65 3.96 -26.19
N VAL A 9 -43.28 2.71 -25.95
CA VAL A 9 -42.44 2.32 -24.82
C VAL A 9 -40.98 2.67 -25.15
N PHE A 10 -40.47 3.73 -24.54
CA PHE A 10 -39.04 4.07 -24.57
C PHE A 10 -38.28 3.13 -23.64
N ILE A 11 -37.54 2.17 -24.21
CA ILE A 11 -36.62 1.32 -23.45
C ILE A 11 -35.36 2.14 -23.17
N LEU A 12 -35.24 2.66 -21.95
CA LEU A 12 -34.02 3.31 -21.47
C LEU A 12 -32.96 2.23 -21.22
N SER A 13 -32.04 2.03 -22.15
CA SER A 13 -30.89 1.14 -21.97
C SER A 13 -29.94 1.75 -20.93
N ALA A 14 -30.03 1.29 -19.68
CA ALA A 14 -29.06 1.63 -18.66
C ALA A 14 -27.71 0.99 -19.03
N ASN A 15 -26.77 1.79 -19.52
CA ASN A 15 -25.39 1.38 -19.63
C ASN A 15 -24.85 1.14 -18.21
N LEU A 16 -24.80 -0.12 -17.79
CA LEU A 16 -24.05 -0.54 -16.61
C LEU A 16 -22.58 -0.21 -16.89
N LEU A 17 -22.12 0.93 -16.38
CA LEU A 17 -20.69 1.20 -16.25
C LEU A 17 -20.12 0.13 -15.32
N PHE A 18 -19.58 -0.94 -15.89
CA PHE A 18 -18.71 -1.86 -15.16
C PHE A 18 -17.47 -1.05 -14.76
N SER A 19 -17.47 -0.56 -13.52
CA SER A 19 -16.24 -0.01 -12.94
C SER A 19 -15.24 -1.14 -12.88
N ALA A 20 -14.12 -1.01 -13.60
CA ALA A 20 -13.01 -1.92 -13.41
C ALA A 20 -12.65 -1.99 -11.92
N ASP A 21 -12.46 -3.21 -11.42
CA ASP A 21 -12.09 -3.48 -10.04
C ASP A 21 -10.83 -2.68 -9.66
N ARG A 22 -10.92 -1.83 -8.64
CA ARG A 22 -9.77 -1.03 -8.19
C ARG A 22 -8.70 -1.94 -7.60
N GLN A 23 -7.46 -1.70 -7.99
CA GLN A 23 -6.33 -2.54 -7.58
C GLN A 23 -5.39 -1.79 -6.64
N ILE A 24 -5.00 -2.46 -5.56
CA ILE A 24 -3.94 -2.02 -4.64
C ILE A 24 -2.80 -3.03 -4.71
N HIS A 25 -1.55 -2.55 -4.86
CA HIS A 25 -0.35 -3.37 -4.77
C HIS A 25 0.58 -2.86 -3.68
N CYS A 26 0.85 -3.68 -2.66
CA CYS A 26 1.80 -3.38 -1.59
C CYS A 26 3.08 -4.20 -1.71
N PHE A 27 4.20 -3.47 -1.70
CA PHE A 27 5.56 -3.97 -1.74
C PHE A 27 6.11 -3.92 -0.32
N VAL A 28 6.21 -5.08 0.33
CA VAL A 28 6.69 -5.21 1.71
C VAL A 28 8.16 -5.60 1.69
N ALA A 29 9.03 -4.67 2.07
CA ALA A 29 10.44 -4.99 2.32
C ALA A 29 10.56 -5.65 3.69
N LEU A 30 10.67 -6.97 3.76
CA LEU A 30 10.77 -7.70 5.03
C LEU A 30 11.96 -7.19 5.86
N CYS A 31 11.78 -7.11 7.18
CA CYS A 31 12.82 -6.68 8.11
C CYS A 31 13.98 -7.68 8.09
N ASP A 32 15.21 -7.22 7.98
CA ASP A 32 16.37 -8.10 8.02
C ASP A 32 17.57 -7.48 8.74
N ASN A 33 17.89 -8.03 9.91
CA ASN A 33 19.02 -7.60 10.72
C ASN A 33 20.37 -7.79 10.02
N LYS A 34 20.46 -8.71 9.04
CA LYS A 34 21.74 -9.08 8.41
C LYS A 34 22.12 -8.19 7.24
N SER A 35 21.15 -7.82 6.40
CA SER A 35 21.43 -7.13 5.13
C SER A 35 21.00 -5.67 5.07
N GLN A 36 20.28 -5.18 6.07
CA GLN A 36 19.74 -3.81 6.09
C GLN A 36 20.45 -2.95 7.14
N GLY A 37 20.56 -1.65 6.86
CA GLY A 37 21.12 -0.64 7.77
C GLY A 37 20.18 -0.25 8.92
N ILE A 38 19.46 -1.22 9.49
CA ILE A 38 18.48 -1.01 10.56
C ILE A 38 19.12 -1.13 11.94
N VAL A 39 18.49 -0.51 12.94
CA VAL A 39 18.72 -0.89 14.33
C VAL A 39 18.18 -2.31 14.50
N PRO A 40 19.00 -3.29 14.91
CA PRO A 40 18.58 -4.67 14.98
C PRO A 40 17.37 -4.87 15.90
N VAL A 41 16.41 -5.66 15.43
CA VAL A 41 15.30 -6.17 16.25
C VAL A 41 15.62 -7.59 16.73
N SER A 42 14.69 -8.26 17.41
CA SER A 42 14.91 -9.66 17.80
C SER A 42 15.20 -10.55 16.58
N LYS A 43 16.02 -11.60 16.76
CA LYS A 43 16.41 -12.53 15.68
C LYS A 43 15.19 -13.05 14.89
N THR A 44 14.10 -13.32 15.59
CA THR A 44 12.85 -13.86 15.00
C THR A 44 12.09 -12.83 14.16
N LEU A 45 12.10 -11.55 14.56
CA LEU A 45 11.39 -10.47 13.86
C LEU A 45 12.20 -9.93 12.67
N GLY A 46 13.53 -9.94 12.81
CA GLY A 46 14.50 -9.45 11.82
C GLY A 46 15.12 -10.55 10.98
N ASP A 47 14.44 -11.70 10.84
CA ASP A 47 14.80 -12.72 9.86
C ASP A 47 14.09 -12.43 8.53
N GLY A 48 14.86 -11.91 7.57
CA GLY A 48 14.39 -11.54 6.24
C GLY A 48 13.97 -12.71 5.35
N ASP A 49 14.25 -13.95 5.77
CA ASP A 49 13.88 -15.18 5.07
C ASP A 49 12.67 -15.90 5.70
N SER A 50 12.20 -15.43 6.87
CA SER A 50 11.08 -16.02 7.60
C SER A 50 9.82 -15.12 7.57
N PRO A 51 8.98 -15.19 6.52
CA PRO A 51 7.76 -14.38 6.45
C PRO A 51 6.81 -14.65 7.62
N ARG A 52 6.80 -15.89 8.17
CA ARG A 52 5.90 -16.29 9.26
C ARG A 52 6.03 -15.40 10.51
N THR A 53 7.23 -14.95 10.82
CA THR A 53 7.51 -14.19 12.04
C THR A 53 8.01 -12.78 11.80
N ASN A 54 8.29 -12.42 10.54
CA ASN A 54 8.88 -11.13 10.20
C ASN A 54 8.02 -9.95 10.68
N LEU A 55 8.70 -8.91 11.19
CA LEU A 55 8.10 -7.71 11.76
C LEU A 55 7.02 -7.08 10.87
N TYR A 56 7.27 -6.98 9.56
CA TYR A 56 6.37 -6.29 8.63
C TYR A 56 5.34 -7.20 7.96
N TRP A 57 5.34 -8.51 8.27
CA TRP A 57 4.49 -9.48 7.58
C TRP A 57 3.72 -10.42 8.50
N GLY A 58 4.41 -11.34 9.16
CA GLY A 58 3.80 -12.41 9.95
C GLY A 58 3.73 -12.13 11.45
N ALA A 59 4.48 -11.15 11.96
CA ALA A 59 4.36 -10.68 13.33
C ALA A 59 2.97 -10.06 13.61
N MET A 60 2.68 -9.76 14.88
CA MET A 60 1.35 -9.30 15.34
C MET A 60 0.76 -8.18 14.48
N TYR A 61 1.55 -7.15 14.16
CA TYR A 61 1.12 -6.00 13.36
C TYR A 61 1.64 -6.04 11.91
N GLY A 62 2.16 -7.17 11.47
CA GLY A 62 2.59 -7.39 10.10
C GLY A 62 1.40 -7.51 9.13
N ILE A 63 1.63 -7.19 7.86
CA ILE A 63 0.57 -7.09 6.84
C ILE A 63 -0.32 -8.33 6.77
N LYS A 64 0.25 -9.54 6.67
CA LYS A 64 -0.53 -10.77 6.55
C LYS A 64 -1.35 -11.04 7.80
N THR A 65 -0.72 -10.99 8.98
CA THR A 65 -1.36 -11.32 10.26
C THR A 65 -2.43 -10.29 10.64
N TRP A 66 -2.21 -9.02 10.31
CA TRP A 66 -3.17 -7.96 10.54
C TRP A 66 -4.39 -8.09 9.63
N PHE A 67 -4.19 -8.12 8.31
CA PHE A 67 -5.30 -8.13 7.35
C PHE A 67 -6.09 -9.43 7.38
N LYS A 68 -5.51 -10.57 7.77
CA LYS A 68 -6.27 -11.80 8.03
C LYS A 68 -7.31 -11.67 9.15
N ARG A 69 -7.10 -10.77 10.10
CA ARG A 69 -8.02 -10.50 11.21
C ARG A 69 -8.94 -9.31 10.94
N SER A 70 -8.80 -8.67 9.79
CA SER A 70 -9.62 -7.52 9.40
C SER A 70 -11.09 -7.90 9.28
N SER A 71 -11.96 -7.00 9.77
CA SER A 71 -13.40 -7.11 9.51
C SER A 71 -13.77 -6.69 8.08
N ALA A 72 -12.93 -5.91 7.39
CA ALA A 72 -13.19 -5.35 6.06
C ALA A 72 -12.58 -6.16 4.90
N TRP A 73 -11.50 -6.90 5.15
CA TRP A 73 -10.78 -7.65 4.13
C TRP A 73 -10.96 -9.15 4.30
N LYS A 74 -11.08 -9.89 3.19
CA LYS A 74 -11.12 -11.35 3.16
C LYS A 74 -9.93 -11.88 2.36
N LEU A 75 -9.18 -12.81 2.93
CA LEU A 75 -8.06 -13.46 2.25
C LEU A 75 -8.61 -14.42 1.18
N GLU A 76 -8.26 -14.20 -0.07
CA GLU A 76 -8.69 -15.03 -1.20
C GLU A 76 -7.59 -15.98 -1.66
N LYS A 77 -6.32 -15.55 -1.60
CA LYS A 77 -5.20 -16.39 -2.04
C LYS A 77 -3.92 -16.14 -1.26
N THR A 78 -3.14 -17.21 -1.06
CA THR A 78 -1.74 -17.15 -0.62
C THR A 78 -0.90 -17.95 -1.61
N ILE A 79 0.19 -17.36 -2.08
CA ILE A 79 1.12 -17.97 -3.03
C ILE A 79 2.52 -17.91 -2.40
N LYS A 80 3.16 -19.06 -2.21
CA LYS A 80 4.54 -19.13 -1.68
C LYS A 80 5.53 -19.03 -2.83
N ASN A 81 6.64 -18.33 -2.59
CA ASN A 81 7.77 -18.16 -3.51
C ASN A 81 7.39 -17.82 -4.96
N PRO A 82 6.55 -16.79 -5.23
CA PRO A 82 6.17 -16.43 -6.60
C PRO A 82 7.36 -15.96 -7.45
N SER A 83 8.48 -15.58 -6.85
CA SER A 83 9.75 -15.29 -7.53
C SER A 83 10.94 -15.49 -6.58
N LYS A 84 12.18 -15.39 -7.09
CA LYS A 84 13.39 -15.47 -6.25
C LYS A 84 13.42 -14.39 -5.14
N SER A 85 12.90 -13.20 -5.43
CA SER A 85 12.92 -12.05 -4.52
C SER A 85 11.70 -11.96 -3.62
N ILE A 86 10.60 -12.66 -3.92
CA ILE A 86 9.34 -12.60 -3.17
C ILE A 86 9.09 -13.97 -2.53
N LEU A 87 9.03 -14.01 -1.20
CA LEU A 87 8.82 -15.24 -0.43
C LEU A 87 7.35 -15.62 -0.32
N GLU A 88 6.46 -14.62 -0.31
CA GLU A 88 5.03 -14.86 -0.22
C GLU A 88 4.23 -13.71 -0.86
N ARG A 89 3.18 -14.06 -1.61
CA ARG A 89 2.15 -13.14 -2.09
C ARG A 89 0.82 -13.48 -1.47
N ILE A 90 0.09 -12.48 -1.00
CA ILE A 90 -1.29 -12.62 -0.54
C ILE A 90 -2.21 -11.71 -1.33
N ILE A 91 -3.43 -12.18 -1.54
CA ILE A 91 -4.48 -11.46 -2.26
C ILE A 91 -5.70 -11.41 -1.36
N PHE A 92 -6.16 -10.21 -1.06
CA PHE A 92 -7.42 -9.95 -0.35
C PHE A 92 -8.44 -9.29 -1.28
N LYS A 93 -9.72 -9.58 -1.04
CA LYS A 93 -10.84 -8.80 -1.58
C LYS A 93 -11.48 -8.01 -0.44
N HIS A 94 -11.83 -6.75 -0.70
CA HIS A 94 -12.64 -5.97 0.24
C HIS A 94 -14.08 -6.52 0.26
N LYS A 95 -14.63 -6.78 1.46
CA LYS A 95 -15.94 -7.49 1.59
C LYS A 95 -17.11 -6.75 0.96
N ASN A 96 -17.09 -5.42 0.98
CA ASN A 96 -18.22 -4.57 0.58
C ASN A 96 -17.93 -3.65 -0.62
N LYS A 97 -16.78 -3.79 -1.29
CA LYS A 97 -16.35 -2.90 -2.38
C LYS A 97 -15.56 -3.68 -3.41
N ASP A 98 -15.62 -3.24 -4.66
CA ASP A 98 -14.81 -3.82 -5.74
C ASP A 98 -13.37 -3.32 -5.71
N VAL A 99 -12.66 -3.76 -4.67
CA VAL A 99 -11.25 -3.44 -4.43
C VAL A 99 -10.49 -4.71 -4.09
N TRP A 100 -9.41 -4.95 -4.83
CA TRP A 100 -8.47 -6.03 -4.56
C TRP A 100 -7.17 -5.48 -3.98
N PHE A 101 -6.64 -6.20 -3.01
CA PHE A 101 -5.39 -5.86 -2.35
C PHE A 101 -4.40 -7.01 -2.48
N THR A 102 -3.39 -6.80 -3.32
CA THR A 102 -2.25 -7.73 -3.46
C THR A 102 -1.07 -7.20 -2.65
N ALA A 103 -0.49 -8.03 -1.79
CA ALA A 103 0.73 -7.70 -1.07
C ALA A 103 1.82 -8.75 -1.34
N ASP A 104 3.05 -8.28 -1.56
CA ASP A 104 4.23 -9.09 -1.81
C ASP A 104 5.26 -8.91 -0.70
N ALA A 105 5.61 -10.01 -0.04
CA ALA A 105 6.69 -10.09 0.94
C ALA A 105 8.02 -10.32 0.24
N TYR A 106 8.76 -9.23 0.00
CA TYR A 106 10.10 -9.31 -0.55
C TYR A 106 11.07 -9.79 0.53
N ARG A 107 11.89 -10.79 0.18
CA ARG A 107 13.01 -11.25 0.99
C ARG A 107 13.80 -10.04 1.51
N GLY A 108 14.21 -10.05 2.77
CA GLY A 108 14.85 -8.87 3.38
C GLY A 108 16.12 -8.41 2.65
N SER A 109 16.94 -9.36 2.18
CA SER A 109 18.11 -9.10 1.34
C SER A 109 17.78 -8.59 -0.07
N ALA A 110 16.52 -8.67 -0.50
CA ALA A 110 16.02 -8.16 -1.76
C ALA A 110 15.37 -6.76 -1.64
N ILE A 111 15.63 -6.01 -0.55
CA ILE A 111 15.08 -4.65 -0.36
C ILE A 111 15.35 -3.72 -1.55
N LYS A 112 16.53 -3.79 -2.16
CA LYS A 112 16.86 -3.00 -3.37
C LYS A 112 15.95 -3.35 -4.55
N GLN A 113 15.60 -4.63 -4.71
CA GLN A 113 14.67 -5.06 -5.75
C GLN A 113 13.24 -4.64 -5.41
N CYS A 114 12.81 -4.77 -4.15
CA CYS A 114 11.52 -4.28 -3.66
C CYS A 114 11.31 -2.79 -4.00
N THR A 115 12.29 -1.94 -3.69
CA THR A 115 12.22 -0.50 -3.97
C THR A 115 12.20 -0.21 -5.47
N LYS A 116 12.94 -0.97 -6.30
CA LYS A 116 12.89 -0.84 -7.76
C LYS A 116 11.52 -1.21 -8.31
N ASP A 117 11.00 -2.39 -7.93
CA ASP A 117 9.72 -2.90 -8.41
C ASP A 117 8.57 -1.98 -8.02
N PHE A 118 8.64 -1.36 -6.83
CA PHE A 118 7.70 -0.33 -6.40
C PHE A 118 7.68 0.87 -7.35
N PHE A 119 8.86 1.41 -7.74
CA PHE A 119 8.91 2.55 -8.66
C PHE A 119 8.53 2.17 -10.09
N GLU A 120 8.95 1.00 -10.56
CA GLU A 120 8.59 0.49 -11.90
C GLU A 120 7.08 0.24 -12.04
N ALA A 121 6.38 -0.06 -10.93
CA ALA A 121 4.93 -0.24 -10.93
C ALA A 121 4.17 0.97 -11.52
N PHE A 122 4.66 2.19 -11.30
CA PHE A 122 4.03 3.42 -11.81
C PHE A 122 4.08 3.58 -13.33
N SER A 123 4.90 2.78 -14.01
CA SER A 123 5.11 2.87 -15.47
C SER A 123 4.51 1.71 -16.24
N LYS A 124 3.96 0.71 -15.53
CA LYS A 124 3.35 -0.46 -16.18
C LYS A 124 2.04 -0.06 -16.87
N THR A 125 1.81 -0.60 -18.07
CA THR A 125 0.54 -0.43 -18.80
C THR A 125 -0.66 -0.84 -17.96
N LYS A 126 -0.52 -1.89 -17.13
CA LYS A 126 -1.51 -2.34 -16.15
C LYS A 126 -1.00 -2.10 -14.73
N SER A 127 -0.80 -0.85 -14.34
CA SER A 127 -0.51 -0.48 -12.94
C SER A 127 -1.76 -0.59 -12.07
N ALA A 128 -1.56 -0.93 -10.80
CA ALA A 128 -2.54 -0.72 -9.75
C ALA A 128 -2.93 0.77 -9.64
N ASP A 129 -4.10 1.04 -9.06
CA ASP A 129 -4.59 2.39 -8.80
C ASP A 129 -3.91 3.02 -7.58
N LEU A 130 -3.45 2.17 -6.65
CA LEU A 130 -2.64 2.56 -5.50
C LEU A 130 -1.45 1.60 -5.33
N ASN A 131 -0.25 2.15 -5.38
CA ASN A 131 0.99 1.43 -5.07
C ASN A 131 1.47 1.80 -3.66
N ILE A 132 1.89 0.81 -2.88
CA ILE A 132 2.23 0.98 -1.47
C ILE A 132 3.60 0.40 -1.19
N TYR A 133 4.44 1.12 -0.46
CA TYR A 133 5.69 0.59 0.07
C TYR A 133 5.64 0.59 1.60
N ILE A 134 6.01 -0.53 2.21
CA ILE A 134 6.08 -0.66 3.67
C ILE A 134 7.32 -1.45 4.11
N GLY A 135 7.95 -1.00 5.20
CA GLY A 135 9.11 -1.63 5.82
C GLY A 135 10.27 -0.65 6.00
N HIS A 136 11.50 -1.17 6.01
CA HIS A 136 12.69 -0.33 6.08
C HIS A 136 12.78 0.61 4.86
N ASN A 137 13.27 1.83 5.06
CA ASN A 137 13.51 2.76 3.96
C ASN A 137 14.80 2.38 3.23
N GLY A 138 14.70 1.56 2.18
CA GLY A 138 15.86 1.13 1.40
C GLY A 138 16.67 2.29 0.79
N LEU A 139 16.05 3.44 0.52
CA LEU A 139 16.77 4.62 0.00
C LEU A 139 17.66 5.31 1.04
N MET A 140 17.60 4.89 2.32
CA MET A 140 18.60 5.25 3.33
C MET A 140 19.88 4.41 3.21
N ASP A 141 19.79 3.22 2.64
CA ASP A 141 20.90 2.26 2.54
C ASP A 141 21.58 2.33 1.16
N PHE A 142 20.83 2.69 0.12
CA PHE A 142 21.33 2.72 -1.25
C PHE A 142 20.73 3.84 -2.09
N LYS A 143 21.43 4.19 -3.18
CA LYS A 143 20.90 5.08 -4.22
C LYS A 143 20.34 4.26 -5.37
N LEU A 144 19.21 4.70 -5.93
CA LEU A 144 18.69 4.20 -7.19
C LEU A 144 18.97 5.22 -8.29
N LYS A 145 19.34 4.72 -9.48
CA LYS A 145 19.31 5.54 -10.69
C LYS A 145 17.84 5.81 -11.02
N THR A 146 17.50 7.09 -11.17
CA THR A 146 16.21 7.48 -11.71
C THR A 146 16.17 7.10 -13.18
N ALA A 147 15.39 6.07 -13.52
CA ALA A 147 14.98 5.91 -14.91
C ALA A 147 14.01 7.05 -15.26
N GLU A 148 14.14 7.63 -16.44
CA GLU A 148 13.13 8.55 -16.99
C GLU A 148 11.88 7.76 -17.34
N LEU A 149 11.05 7.56 -16.33
CA LEU A 149 9.79 6.88 -16.46
C LEU A 149 8.72 7.92 -16.81
N LYS A 150 8.08 7.75 -17.98
CA LYS A 150 6.98 8.61 -18.46
C LYS A 150 5.63 7.97 -18.09
N PRO A 151 5.03 8.30 -16.94
CA PRO A 151 3.73 7.78 -16.54
C PRO A 151 2.63 8.29 -17.49
N LYS A 152 1.68 7.42 -17.85
CA LYS A 152 0.51 7.79 -18.68
C LYS A 152 -0.66 8.36 -17.88
N LYS A 153 -0.76 8.00 -16.60
CA LYS A 153 -1.77 8.47 -15.64
C LYS A 153 -1.14 8.73 -14.29
N GLN A 154 -1.72 9.64 -13.51
CA GLN A 154 -1.35 9.79 -12.10
C GLN A 154 -1.86 8.58 -11.31
N ILE A 155 -0.98 8.00 -10.48
CA ILE A 155 -1.25 6.81 -9.65
C ILE A 155 -1.00 7.18 -8.20
N ASP A 156 -1.86 6.72 -7.31
CA ASP A 156 -1.74 7.00 -5.89
C ASP A 156 -0.58 6.22 -5.25
N ALA A 157 0.04 6.84 -4.25
CA ALA A 157 1.16 6.27 -3.52
C ALA A 157 0.99 6.43 -2.00
N ILE A 158 1.20 5.35 -1.25
CA ILE A 158 1.38 5.37 0.21
C ILE A 158 2.76 4.78 0.53
N ILE A 159 3.54 5.44 1.38
CA ILE A 159 4.85 4.95 1.78
C ILE A 159 5.00 5.04 3.30
N LEU A 160 4.89 3.88 3.94
CA LEU A 160 5.12 3.70 5.38
C LEU A 160 6.55 3.16 5.58
N ALA A 161 7.50 4.09 5.65
CA ALA A 161 8.90 3.84 5.96
C ALA A 161 9.49 5.10 6.60
N CYS A 162 10.61 5.00 7.30
CA CYS A 162 11.23 6.16 7.97
C CYS A 162 11.60 7.29 6.98
N LYS A 163 11.23 8.54 7.31
CA LYS A 163 11.57 9.75 6.52
C LYS A 163 11.19 9.65 5.03
N SER A 164 10.11 8.94 4.70
CA SER A 164 9.80 8.60 3.30
C SER A 164 9.55 9.83 2.43
N LYS A 165 9.06 10.94 2.99
CA LYS A 165 8.91 12.23 2.29
C LYS A 165 10.24 12.71 1.70
N GLN A 166 11.31 12.67 2.50
CA GLN A 166 12.63 13.15 2.10
C GLN A 166 13.23 12.27 0.99
N TYR A 167 13.15 10.95 1.15
CA TYR A 167 13.87 10.01 0.29
C TYR A 167 13.10 9.64 -0.99
N PHE A 168 11.80 9.42 -0.89
CA PHE A 168 10.97 9.00 -2.03
C PHE A 168 10.38 10.17 -2.82
N GLY A 169 10.25 11.36 -2.21
CA GLY A 169 9.53 12.49 -2.78
C GLY A 169 10.01 12.89 -4.18
N ARG A 170 11.33 12.92 -4.42
CA ARG A 170 11.88 13.25 -5.75
C ARG A 170 11.49 12.22 -6.82
N TYR A 171 11.47 10.93 -6.47
CA TYR A 171 11.12 9.85 -7.38
C TYR A 171 9.61 9.85 -7.67
N LEU A 172 8.79 10.07 -6.64
CA LEU A 172 7.34 10.20 -6.81
C LEU A 172 6.98 11.39 -7.69
N LYS A 173 7.69 12.52 -7.55
CA LYS A 173 7.52 13.69 -8.42
C LYS A 173 7.86 13.37 -9.88
N SER A 174 8.99 12.70 -10.14
CA SER A 174 9.36 12.31 -11.51
C SER A 174 8.38 11.30 -12.12
N LEU A 175 7.72 10.50 -11.28
CA LEU A 175 6.72 9.51 -11.69
C LEU A 175 5.29 10.06 -11.78
N ASN A 176 5.10 11.38 -11.66
CA ASN A 176 3.77 12.01 -11.57
C ASN A 176 2.83 11.28 -10.59
N ALA A 177 3.37 10.69 -9.52
CA ALA A 177 2.61 9.97 -8.52
C ALA A 177 1.86 10.95 -7.61
N SER A 178 0.72 10.51 -7.07
CA SER A 178 -0.07 11.23 -6.07
C SER A 178 0.29 10.70 -4.68
N PRO A 179 1.18 11.38 -3.92
CA PRO A 179 1.59 10.91 -2.59
C PRO A 179 0.48 11.18 -1.57
N LEU A 180 -0.33 10.15 -1.31
CA LEU A 180 -1.46 10.21 -0.39
C LEU A 180 -1.03 10.14 1.07
N LEU A 181 0.08 9.47 1.38
CA LEU A 181 0.59 9.37 2.74
C LEU A 181 2.08 9.02 2.73
N LEU A 182 2.91 9.95 3.22
CA LEU A 182 4.34 9.78 3.46
C LEU A 182 4.66 10.09 4.92
N THR A 183 5.89 9.83 5.36
CA THR A 183 6.36 10.15 6.71
C THR A 183 7.46 11.21 6.67
N THR A 184 7.46 12.07 7.68
CA THR A 184 8.45 13.13 7.85
C THR A 184 9.65 12.67 8.68
N GLN A 185 9.42 11.76 9.64
CA GLN A 185 10.40 11.32 10.64
C GLN A 185 10.52 9.78 10.71
N PHE A 186 11.27 9.26 11.69
CA PHE A 186 11.31 7.84 12.01
C PHE A 186 9.94 7.34 12.49
N MET A 187 9.57 6.11 12.12
CA MET A 187 8.25 5.55 12.39
C MET A 187 8.29 4.02 12.52
N ALA A 188 7.28 3.42 13.14
CA ALA A 188 7.03 1.98 13.11
C ALA A 188 6.10 1.60 11.94
N PRO A 189 6.59 1.04 10.81
CA PRO A 189 5.81 0.83 9.60
C PRO A 189 4.94 -0.43 9.70
N GLU A 190 3.82 -0.30 10.40
CA GLU A 190 2.93 -1.40 10.77
C GLU A 190 1.55 -1.31 10.10
N ALA A 191 0.89 -2.46 9.98
CA ALA A 191 -0.29 -2.63 9.15
C ALA A 191 -1.54 -1.89 9.65
N TYR A 192 -1.64 -1.58 10.94
CA TYR A 192 -2.80 -0.84 11.47
C TYR A 192 -2.90 0.58 10.90
N THR A 193 -1.76 1.24 10.64
CA THR A 193 -1.74 2.57 10.01
C THR A 193 -2.16 2.45 8.56
N LEU A 194 -1.68 1.40 7.89
CA LEU A 194 -2.04 1.13 6.51
C LEU A 194 -3.53 0.86 6.36
N GLU A 195 -4.12 -0.03 7.16
CA GLU A 195 -5.54 -0.35 7.06
C GLU A 195 -6.42 0.89 7.30
N ALA A 196 -6.06 1.74 8.27
CA ALA A 196 -6.78 2.99 8.50
C ALA A 196 -6.69 3.95 7.30
N ALA A 197 -5.52 4.11 6.70
CA ALA A 197 -5.35 4.90 5.48
C ALA A 197 -6.15 4.31 4.29
N LEU A 198 -6.10 2.98 4.15
CA LEU A 198 -6.82 2.26 3.10
C LEU A 198 -8.33 2.36 3.25
N SER A 199 -8.86 2.37 4.47
CA SER A 199 -10.29 2.60 4.71
C SER A 199 -10.73 3.91 4.07
N ALA A 200 -10.07 5.03 4.39
CA ALA A 200 -10.37 6.33 3.78
C ALA A 200 -10.22 6.32 2.24
N TRP A 201 -9.19 5.66 1.70
CA TRP A 201 -8.98 5.55 0.25
C TRP A 201 -10.06 4.70 -0.45
N VAL A 202 -10.43 3.56 0.12
CA VAL A 202 -11.47 2.67 -0.37
C VAL A 202 -12.82 3.40 -0.41
N TYR A 203 -13.13 4.22 0.60
CA TYR A 203 -14.36 5.00 0.62
C TYR A 203 -14.26 6.39 -0.06
N LYS A 204 -13.13 6.70 -0.70
CA LYS A 204 -12.88 7.96 -1.42
C LYS A 204 -13.11 9.21 -0.56
N LEU A 205 -12.71 9.16 0.72
CA LEU A 205 -12.96 10.24 1.71
C LEU A 205 -11.98 11.43 1.59
N GLY A 206 -11.00 11.35 0.70
CA GLY A 206 -10.02 12.41 0.43
C GLY A 206 -8.82 12.47 1.38
N ASN A 207 -7.82 13.27 1.01
CA ASN A 207 -6.49 13.28 1.63
C ASN A 207 -6.51 13.65 3.11
N LYS A 208 -7.38 14.59 3.52
CA LYS A 208 -7.55 14.97 4.94
C LYS A 208 -7.98 13.78 5.80
N GLN A 209 -8.87 12.94 5.29
CA GLN A 209 -9.36 11.76 6.00
C GLN A 209 -8.31 10.64 6.00
N ILE A 210 -7.58 10.45 4.90
CA ILE A 210 -6.45 9.52 4.86
C ILE A 210 -5.41 9.90 5.93
N HIS A 211 -5.01 11.18 5.97
CA HIS A 211 -4.07 11.71 6.96
C HIS A 211 -4.58 11.50 8.39
N PHE A 212 -5.83 11.88 8.65
CA PHE A 212 -6.42 11.81 9.98
C PHE A 212 -6.54 10.37 10.47
N GLN A 213 -7.08 9.45 9.66
CA GLN A 213 -7.28 8.06 10.05
C GLN A 213 -5.94 7.35 10.28
N ALA A 214 -4.95 7.56 9.40
CA ALA A 214 -3.58 7.06 9.61
C ALA A 214 -2.98 7.59 10.91
N SER A 215 -3.12 8.91 11.16
CA SER A 215 -2.60 9.56 12.37
C SER A 215 -3.28 9.06 13.64
N ALA A 216 -4.60 8.88 13.63
CA ALA A 216 -5.37 8.39 14.76
C ALA A 216 -5.01 6.93 15.08
N ALA A 217 -4.89 6.07 14.07
CA ALA A 217 -4.44 4.69 14.25
C ALA A 217 -3.02 4.65 14.82
N TYR A 218 -2.09 5.41 14.25
CA TYR A 218 -0.71 5.43 14.74
C TYR A 218 -0.61 5.95 16.19
N SER A 219 -1.32 7.02 16.52
CA SER A 219 -1.40 7.55 17.89
C SER A 219 -1.88 6.49 18.89
N LYS A 220 -2.92 5.73 18.53
CA LYS A 220 -3.46 4.64 19.36
C LYS A 220 -2.43 3.54 19.63
N TYR A 221 -1.79 3.01 18.59
CA TYR A 221 -0.91 1.84 18.74
C TYR A 221 0.48 2.19 19.27
N GLN A 222 1.02 3.34 18.87
CA GLN A 222 2.33 3.82 19.32
C GLN A 222 2.26 4.65 20.60
N LYS A 223 1.06 4.79 21.18
CA LYS A 223 0.80 5.48 22.46
C LYS A 223 1.38 6.89 22.51
N CYS A 224 1.33 7.60 21.38
CA CYS A 224 1.79 8.98 21.26
C CYS A 224 0.61 9.93 21.07
N SER A 225 0.82 11.24 21.27
CA SER A 225 -0.26 12.21 21.09
C SER A 225 -0.72 12.28 19.62
N LEU A 226 -2.00 12.54 19.41
CA LEU A 226 -2.54 12.72 18.06
C LEU A 226 -1.83 13.86 17.31
N THR A 227 -1.45 14.92 18.02
CA THR A 227 -0.69 16.05 17.45
C THR A 227 0.68 15.60 16.94
N ALA A 228 1.43 14.81 17.72
CA ALA A 228 2.71 14.28 17.28
C ALA A 228 2.55 13.36 16.07
N SER A 229 1.55 12.48 16.10
CA SER A 229 1.22 11.57 14.99
C SER A 229 0.82 12.33 13.72
N LYS A 230 0.02 13.39 13.82
CA LYS A 230 -0.34 14.25 12.68
C LYS A 230 0.88 14.92 12.04
N ARG A 231 1.89 15.30 12.83
CA ARG A 231 3.15 15.88 12.33
C ARG A 231 4.06 14.84 11.68
N LEU A 232 3.92 13.57 12.06
CA LEU A 232 4.67 12.47 11.45
C LEU A 232 4.24 12.22 10.01
N PHE A 233 2.94 12.33 9.71
CA PHE A 233 2.41 12.05 8.38
C PHE A 233 2.29 13.29 7.50
N TYR A 234 2.57 13.11 6.22
CA TYR A 234 2.46 14.13 5.18
C TYR A 234 1.55 13.63 4.05
N THR A 235 0.66 14.50 3.57
CA THR A 235 -0.15 14.29 2.36
C THR A 235 -0.01 15.52 1.47
N LYS A 236 -0.14 15.35 0.15
CA LYS A 236 -0.27 16.48 -0.78
C LYS A 236 -1.67 17.07 -0.79
#